data_AF-A0A0J6WRG0-F1
#
_entry.id   AF-A0A0J6WRG0-F1
#
_cell.length_a   1.000
_cell.length_b   1.000
_cell.length_c   1.000
_cell.angle_alpha   90.00
_cell.angle_beta   90.00
_cell.angle_gamma   90.00
#
_symmetry.space_group_name_H-M   'P 1'
#
loop_
_entity.id
_entity.type
_entity.pdbx_description
1 polymer ?
#
loop_
_entity_poly.entity_id
_entity_poly.type
_entity_poly.pdbx_seq_one_letter_code
_entity_poly.pdbx_strand_id
1 'polypeptide(L)'
;YYTDIVFKHALKRKLIQTADSIANDGYNDELELDTILSDAERRILELSSTRESDGFKDIRDVLGQVYETAEELDQNSGQTPGIPTGYRDLDQMTAGFNRNDLIILAARPSVGKTAFALNIAQKVATHEDLYTVGIFSLEMGADQLATRMICSSGNVDSNRLRTGTMTEEDWNRFTIAVGKLSRTKIFIDDTPGIRIN
;
A
#
# COMPACT_ATOMS: atom_id res chain seq x y z
N TYR A 1 30.84 -8.99 16.52
CA TYR A 1 31.07 -10.30 15.84
C TYR A 1 30.57 -11.47 16.68
N TYR A 2 31.17 -11.79 17.83
CA TYR A 2 30.70 -12.91 18.68
C TYR A 2 29.29 -12.74 19.26
N THR A 3 28.88 -11.50 19.56
CA THR A 3 27.53 -11.15 20.01
C THR A 3 26.44 -11.51 18.99
N ASP A 4 26.70 -11.25 17.71
CA ASP A 4 25.80 -11.60 16.60
C ASP A 4 25.66 -13.11 16.42
N ILE A 5 26.75 -13.87 16.60
CA ILE A 5 26.73 -15.34 16.56
C ILE A 5 25.83 -15.90 17.68
N VAL A 6 26.03 -15.43 18.93
CA VAL A 6 25.24 -15.87 20.07
C VAL A 6 23.75 -15.53 19.88
N PHE A 7 23.45 -14.32 19.40
CA PHE A 7 22.08 -13.88 19.10
C PHE A 7 21.42 -14.76 18.03
N LYS A 8 22.11 -15.02 16.91
CA LYS A 8 21.62 -15.91 15.83
C LYS A 8 21.30 -17.31 16.34
N HIS A 9 22.17 -17.89 17.17
CA HIS A 9 21.93 -19.21 17.75
C HIS A 9 20.79 -19.21 18.79
N ALA A 10 20.63 -18.13 19.57
CA ALA A 10 19.50 -17.98 20.48
C ALA A 10 18.16 -17.88 19.73
N LEU A 11 18.12 -17.10 18.64
CA LEU A 11 16.93 -16.96 17.80
C LEU A 11 16.57 -18.28 17.11
N LYS A 12 17.56 -19.04 16.63
CA LYS A 12 17.35 -20.40 16.08
C LYS A 12 16.70 -21.34 17.11
N ARG A 13 17.18 -21.32 18.36
CA ARG A 13 16.58 -22.15 19.42
C ARG A 13 15.14 -21.73 19.71
N LYS A 14 14.86 -20.43 19.77
CA LYS A 14 13.50 -19.91 19.99
C LYS A 14 12.56 -20.29 18.85
N LEU A 15 13.04 -20.24 17.60
CA LEU A 15 12.29 -20.69 16.42
C LEU A 15 11.94 -22.19 16.49
N ILE A 16 12.91 -23.04 16.83
CA ILE A 16 12.67 -24.49 16.98
C ILE A 16 11.61 -24.74 18.06
N GLN A 17 11.73 -24.10 19.22
CA GLN A 17 10.75 -24.24 20.31
C GLN A 17 9.34 -23.79 19.91
N THR A 18 9.23 -22.69 19.16
CA THR A 18 7.94 -22.21 18.64
C THR A 18 7.35 -23.19 17.63
N ALA A 19 8.16 -23.72 16.72
CA ALA A 19 7.73 -24.72 15.73
C ALA A 19 7.24 -26.01 16.40
N ASP A 20 7.97 -26.51 17.40
CA ASP A 20 7.59 -27.70 18.16
C ASP A 20 6.26 -27.48 18.90
N SER A 21 6.06 -26.28 19.46
CA SER A 21 4.80 -25.93 20.14
C SER A 21 3.62 -25.88 19.17
N ILE A 22 3.79 -25.26 17.99
CA ILE A 22 2.76 -25.22 16.95
C ILE A 22 2.45 -26.63 16.43
N ALA A 23 3.46 -27.46 16.23
CA ALA A 23 3.28 -28.85 15.82
C ALA A 23 2.48 -29.65 16.87
N ASN A 24 2.78 -29.48 18.15
CA ASN A 24 2.03 -30.11 19.24
C ASN A 24 0.58 -29.63 19.30
N ASP A 25 0.34 -28.33 19.13
CA ASP A 25 -1.02 -27.77 19.07
C ASP A 25 -1.81 -28.37 17.90
N GLY A 26 -1.15 -28.65 16.76
CA GLY A 26 -1.77 -29.32 15.59
C GLY A 26 -2.10 -30.80 15.77
N TYR A 27 -1.54 -31.48 16.77
CA TYR A 27 -1.92 -32.85 17.14
C TYR A 27 -3.04 -32.89 18.19
N ASN A 28 -3.47 -31.74 18.70
CA ASN A 28 -4.51 -31.65 19.73
C ASN A 28 -5.90 -31.48 19.10
N ASP A 29 -6.65 -32.58 19.03
CA ASP A 29 -8.01 -32.62 18.46
C ASP A 29 -9.06 -31.81 19.27
N GLU A 30 -8.72 -31.31 20.47
CA GLU A 30 -9.61 -30.48 21.29
C GLU A 30 -9.58 -28.99 20.90
N LEU A 31 -8.60 -28.57 20.10
CA LEU A 31 -8.43 -27.17 19.68
C LEU A 31 -9.06 -26.90 18.31
N GLU A 32 -9.81 -25.80 18.21
CA GLU A 32 -10.33 -25.30 16.93
C GLU A 32 -9.21 -24.83 16.00
N LEU A 33 -9.30 -25.18 14.71
CA LEU A 33 -8.27 -24.88 13.70
C LEU A 33 -7.94 -23.38 13.62
N ASP A 34 -8.96 -22.51 13.64
CA ASP A 34 -8.77 -21.05 13.58
C ASP A 34 -7.99 -20.51 14.78
N THR A 35 -8.12 -21.16 15.94
CA THR A 35 -7.38 -20.80 17.15
C THR A 35 -5.91 -21.19 17.01
N ILE A 36 -5.65 -22.41 16.53
CA ILE A 36 -4.28 -22.89 16.26
C ILE A 36 -3.57 -21.97 15.25
N LEU A 37 -4.25 -21.61 14.17
CA LEU A 37 -3.71 -20.72 13.13
C LEU A 37 -3.40 -19.32 13.69
N SER A 38 -4.32 -18.73 14.45
CA SER A 38 -4.15 -17.40 15.04
C SER A 38 -3.00 -17.36 16.06
N ASP A 39 -2.90 -18.37 16.93
CA ASP A 39 -1.82 -18.46 17.93
C ASP A 39 -0.45 -18.73 17.27
N ALA A 40 -0.43 -19.56 16.22
CA ALA A 40 0.78 -19.79 15.43
C ALA A 40 1.28 -18.50 14.78
N GLU A 41 0.39 -17.73 14.15
CA GLU A 41 0.71 -16.43 13.54
C GLU A 41 1.30 -15.47 14.57
N ARG A 42 0.66 -15.34 15.74
CA ARG A 42 1.14 -14.48 16.83
C ARG A 42 2.55 -14.86 17.30
N ARG A 43 2.79 -16.15 17.56
CA ARG A 43 4.10 -16.64 18.05
C ARG A 43 5.22 -16.43 17.03
N ILE A 44 4.91 -16.57 15.73
CA ILE A 44 5.88 -16.31 14.65
C ILE A 44 6.16 -14.80 14.52
N LEU A 45 5.14 -13.94 14.64
CA LEU A 45 5.32 -12.49 14.63
C LEU A 45 6.21 -12.02 15.79
N GLU A 46 6.02 -12.55 17.01
CA GLU A 46 6.86 -12.25 18.18
C GLU A 46 8.35 -12.60 17.96
N LEU A 47 8.64 -13.64 17.18
CA LEU A 47 10.03 -13.98 16.80
C LEU A 47 10.61 -12.97 15.80
N SER A 48 9.78 -12.48 14.87
CA SER A 48 10.20 -11.51 13.86
C SER A 48 10.45 -10.12 14.45
N SER A 49 9.62 -9.67 15.40
CA SER A 49 9.76 -8.37 16.06
C SER A 49 11.00 -8.28 16.97
N THR A 50 11.53 -9.42 17.42
CA THR A 50 12.81 -9.49 18.16
C THR A 50 14.00 -9.03 17.29
N ARG A 51 13.83 -9.00 15.95
CA ARG A 51 14.85 -8.59 14.98
C ARG A 51 14.86 -7.09 14.70
N GLU A 52 13.77 -6.39 15.02
CA GLU A 52 13.56 -4.97 14.72
C GLU A 52 13.35 -4.17 16.02
N SER A 53 14.40 -4.03 16.80
CA SER A 53 14.63 -2.72 17.41
C SER A 53 15.91 -2.17 16.80
N ASP A 54 15.74 -1.31 15.80
CA ASP A 54 16.71 -0.24 15.60
C ASP A 54 16.81 0.45 16.97
N GLY A 55 17.85 0.12 17.72
CA GLY A 55 18.13 0.74 19.01
C GLY A 55 18.43 2.23 18.85
N PHE A 56 18.90 2.87 19.92
CA PHE A 56 19.40 4.24 19.81
C PHE A 56 20.53 4.32 18.77
N LYS A 57 20.32 5.09 17.71
CA LYS A 57 21.36 5.43 16.73
C LYS A 57 22.12 6.66 17.21
N ASP A 58 23.44 6.65 17.07
CA ASP A 58 24.24 7.85 17.29
C ASP A 58 23.91 8.86 16.18
N ILE A 59 23.71 10.13 16.55
CA ILE A 59 23.37 11.17 15.57
C ILE A 59 24.42 11.29 14.47
N ARG A 60 25.69 10.98 14.75
CA ARG A 60 26.78 11.03 13.76
C ARG A 60 26.59 10.01 12.64
N ASP A 61 26.04 8.83 12.97
CA ASP A 61 25.78 7.78 11.99
C ASP A 61 24.58 8.13 11.09
N VAL A 62 23.60 8.86 11.63
CA VAL A 62 22.42 9.33 10.89
C VAL A 62 22.77 10.52 9.99
N LEU A 63 23.62 11.44 10.47
CA LEU A 63 24.01 12.64 9.72
C LEU A 63 24.70 12.32 8.39
N GLY A 64 25.49 11.24 8.33
CA GLY A 64 26.09 10.77 7.08
C GLY A 64 25.03 10.40 6.04
N GLN A 65 24.04 9.59 6.43
CA GLN A 65 22.93 9.18 5.54
C GLN A 65 22.09 10.37 5.07
N VAL A 66 21.83 11.33 5.96
CA VAL A 66 21.09 12.56 5.62
C VAL A 66 21.86 13.39 4.59
N TYR A 67 23.18 13.49 4.74
CA TYR A 67 24.02 14.23 3.79
C TYR A 67 24.02 13.58 2.40
N GLU A 68 24.22 12.26 2.32
CA GLU A 68 24.15 11.50 1.06
C GLU A 68 22.79 11.69 0.39
N THR A 69 21.69 11.57 1.14
CA THR A 69 20.34 11.79 0.62
C THR A 69 20.16 13.23 0.10
N ALA A 70 20.69 14.23 0.81
CA ALA A 70 20.60 15.62 0.39
C ALA A 70 21.39 15.89 -0.90
N GLU A 71 22.56 15.27 -1.06
CA GLU A 71 23.36 15.37 -2.28
C GLU A 71 22.67 14.73 -3.48
N GLU A 72 22.05 13.54 -3.30
CA GLU A 72 21.24 12.90 -4.33
C GLU A 72 20.06 13.77 -4.79
N LEU A 73 19.40 14.47 -3.86
CA LEU A 73 18.29 15.36 -4.17
C LEU A 73 18.73 16.61 -4.93
N ASP A 74 19.88 17.18 -4.58
CA ASP A 74 20.45 18.34 -5.28
C ASP A 74 20.86 17.98 -6.72
N GLN A 75 21.49 16.80 -6.90
CA GLN A 75 21.87 16.29 -8.21
C GLN A 75 20.67 16.01 -9.12
N ASN A 76 19.54 15.56 -8.55
CA ASN A 76 18.30 15.30 -9.27
C ASN A 76 17.36 16.53 -9.35
N SER A 77 17.93 17.74 -9.29
CA SER A 77 17.18 19.00 -9.34
C SER A 77 16.13 19.03 -10.47
N GLY A 78 14.88 19.29 -10.09
CA GLY A 78 13.74 19.38 -11.01
C GLY A 78 12.85 18.12 -11.09
N GLN A 79 13.25 17.00 -10.49
CA GLN A 79 12.36 15.85 -10.29
C GLN A 79 11.68 15.89 -8.92
N THR A 80 10.46 15.38 -8.84
CA THR A 80 9.75 15.21 -7.58
C THR A 80 10.42 14.06 -6.81
N PRO A 81 11.01 14.31 -5.62
CA PRO A 81 11.71 13.27 -4.84
C PRO A 81 10.82 12.09 -4.43
N GLY A 82 9.60 12.41 -4.00
CA GLY A 82 8.59 11.43 -3.63
C GLY A 82 7.79 10.93 -4.82
N ILE A 83 6.86 10.01 -4.56
CA ILE A 83 5.93 9.51 -5.56
C ILE A 83 5.04 10.68 -6.04
N PRO A 84 5.05 11.04 -7.33
CA PRO A 84 4.29 12.18 -7.83
C PRO A 84 2.79 11.89 -7.81
N THR A 85 1.99 12.82 -7.29
CA THR A 85 0.52 12.69 -7.21
C THR A 85 -0.16 12.91 -8.55
N GLY A 86 0.54 13.53 -9.51
CA GLY A 86 0.00 13.95 -10.80
C GLY A 86 -0.68 15.32 -10.75
N TYR A 87 -0.67 15.99 -9.60
CA TYR A 87 -1.12 17.37 -9.42
C TYR A 87 0.09 18.26 -9.12
N ARG A 88 0.56 19.00 -10.11
CA ARG A 88 1.81 19.78 -10.03
C ARG A 88 1.88 20.69 -8.81
N ASP A 89 0.81 21.41 -8.50
CA ASP A 89 0.82 22.36 -7.39
C ASP A 89 0.85 21.63 -6.03
N LEU A 90 0.25 20.44 -5.94
CA LEU A 90 0.36 19.59 -4.75
C LEU A 90 1.76 19.01 -4.61
N ASP A 91 2.32 18.49 -5.70
CA ASP A 91 3.68 17.93 -5.73
C ASP A 91 4.72 19.00 -5.38
N GLN A 92 4.51 20.26 -5.78
CA GLN A 92 5.36 21.37 -5.39
C GLN A 92 5.29 21.68 -3.89
N MET A 93 4.12 21.49 -3.27
CA MET A 93 3.92 21.72 -1.84
C MET A 93 4.44 20.57 -0.97
N THR A 94 4.34 19.33 -1.46
CA THR A 94 4.68 18.13 -0.67
C THR A 94 5.98 17.45 -1.08
N ALA A 95 6.60 17.89 -2.18
CA ALA A 95 7.69 17.18 -2.85
C ALA A 95 7.28 15.75 -3.29
N GLY A 96 5.99 15.57 -3.64
CA GLY A 96 5.38 14.24 -3.86
C GLY A 96 5.00 13.54 -2.56
N PHE A 97 4.74 12.23 -2.62
CA PHE A 97 4.48 11.39 -1.45
C PHE A 97 5.74 10.60 -1.09
N ASN A 98 6.37 10.94 0.03
CA ASN A 98 7.61 10.30 0.47
C ASN A 98 7.33 8.94 1.13
N ARG A 99 8.34 8.07 1.10
CA ARG A 99 8.27 6.79 1.83
C ARG A 99 8.22 7.06 3.33
N ASN A 100 7.46 6.24 4.06
CA ASN A 100 7.24 6.31 5.52
C ASN A 100 6.33 7.45 6.01
N ASP A 101 5.75 8.27 5.12
CA ASP A 101 4.76 9.27 5.52
C ASP A 101 3.35 8.68 5.67
N LEU A 102 2.63 9.11 6.70
CA LEU A 102 1.18 8.87 6.84
C LEU A 102 0.40 10.11 6.40
N ILE A 103 -0.23 10.03 5.24
CA ILE A 103 -1.00 11.14 4.67
C ILE A 103 -2.49 10.96 4.95
N ILE A 104 -3.08 11.91 5.68
CA ILE A 104 -4.50 11.87 6.06
C ILE A 104 -5.29 12.87 5.19
N LEU A 105 -6.15 12.34 4.33
CA LEU A 105 -7.12 13.14 3.57
C LEU A 105 -8.47 13.14 4.28
N ALA A 106 -8.82 14.25 4.92
CA ALA A 106 -10.10 14.47 5.59
C ALA A 106 -10.97 15.48 4.82
N ALA A 107 -12.24 15.13 4.58
CA ALA A 107 -13.21 16.03 3.99
C ALA A 107 -14.63 15.62 4.42
N ARG A 108 -15.58 16.55 4.30
CA ARG A 108 -17.01 16.24 4.53
C ARG A 108 -17.53 15.24 3.48
N PRO A 109 -18.61 14.49 3.78
CA PRO A 109 -19.31 13.69 2.77
C PRO A 109 -19.65 14.51 1.52
N SER A 110 -19.61 13.85 0.36
CA SER A 110 -19.91 14.45 -0.96
C SER A 110 -18.93 15.53 -1.47
N VAL A 111 -17.85 15.86 -0.73
CA VAL A 111 -16.82 16.81 -1.21
C VAL A 111 -15.91 16.20 -2.28
N GLY A 112 -15.85 14.87 -2.38
CA GLY A 112 -15.06 14.16 -3.39
C GLY A 112 -13.77 13.51 -2.89
N LYS A 113 -13.64 13.25 -1.57
CA LYS A 113 -12.49 12.55 -0.97
C LYS A 113 -12.13 11.25 -1.72
N THR A 114 -13.11 10.39 -1.99
CA THR A 114 -12.89 9.12 -2.70
C THR A 114 -12.45 9.35 -4.15
N ALA A 115 -13.07 10.30 -4.84
CA ALA A 115 -12.71 10.63 -6.21
C ALA A 115 -11.27 11.17 -6.31
N PHE A 116 -10.88 12.04 -5.38
CA PHE A 116 -9.52 12.58 -5.31
C PHE A 116 -8.48 11.48 -5.05
N ALA A 117 -8.74 10.59 -4.08
CA ALA A 117 -7.85 9.47 -3.78
C ALA A 117 -7.69 8.51 -4.99
N LEU A 118 -8.80 8.18 -5.67
CA LEU A 118 -8.76 7.34 -6.88
C LEU A 118 -8.02 8.02 -8.05
N ASN A 119 -8.11 9.34 -8.18
CA ASN A 119 -7.38 10.07 -9.22
C ASN A 119 -5.88 10.02 -8.98
N ILE A 120 -5.43 10.22 -7.74
CA ILE A 120 -4.02 10.06 -7.38
C ILE A 120 -3.58 8.62 -7.65
N ALA A 121 -4.34 7.62 -7.18
CA ALA A 121 -4.01 6.21 -7.41
C ALA A 121 -3.83 5.88 -8.90
N GLN A 122 -4.73 6.35 -9.76
CA GLN A 122 -4.62 6.17 -11.21
C GLN A 122 -3.41 6.90 -11.80
N LYS A 123 -3.13 8.14 -11.38
CA LYS A 123 -1.97 8.91 -11.87
C LYS A 123 -0.65 8.25 -11.48
N VAL A 124 -0.55 7.81 -10.24
CA VAL A 124 0.60 7.06 -9.72
C VAL A 124 0.79 5.75 -10.49
N ALA A 125 -0.28 4.97 -10.68
CA ALA A 125 -0.20 3.68 -11.37
C ALA A 125 -0.01 3.77 -12.90
N THR A 126 -0.23 4.96 -13.49
CA THR A 126 0.03 5.23 -14.91
C THR A 126 1.27 6.10 -15.14
N HIS A 127 2.05 6.37 -14.08
CA HIS A 127 3.35 7.02 -14.16
C HIS A 127 4.35 6.15 -14.96
N GLU A 128 5.41 6.77 -15.48
CA GLU A 128 6.46 6.09 -16.24
C GLU A 128 7.11 4.95 -15.45
N ASP A 129 7.23 5.12 -14.12
CA ASP A 129 7.80 4.10 -13.21
C ASP A 129 6.84 2.95 -12.88
N LEU A 130 5.57 3.03 -13.31
CA LEU A 130 4.55 1.99 -13.12
C LEU A 130 4.47 1.48 -11.67
N TYR A 131 4.29 2.42 -10.74
CA TYR A 131 4.14 2.14 -9.32
C TYR A 131 2.96 1.19 -9.06
N THR A 132 3.15 0.30 -8.08
CA THR A 132 2.09 -0.59 -7.59
C THR A 132 1.26 0.14 -6.53
N VAL A 133 -0.06 0.10 -6.67
CA VAL A 133 -1.00 0.76 -5.75
C VAL A 133 -1.98 -0.26 -5.18
N GLY A 134 -2.04 -0.36 -3.85
CA GLY A 134 -3.07 -1.10 -3.12
C GLY A 134 -4.18 -0.16 -2.64
N ILE A 135 -5.44 -0.49 -2.89
CA ILE A 135 -6.61 0.25 -2.46
C ILE A 135 -7.45 -0.64 -1.55
N PHE A 136 -7.63 -0.19 -0.31
CA PHE A 136 -8.53 -0.83 0.65
C PHE A 136 -9.83 -0.02 0.72
N SER A 137 -10.95 -0.64 0.37
CA SER A 137 -12.25 0.02 0.30
C SER A 137 -13.22 -0.61 1.29
N LEU A 138 -13.57 0.14 2.34
CA LEU A 138 -14.47 -0.35 3.38
C LEU A 138 -15.94 0.07 3.16
N GLU A 139 -16.19 0.99 2.21
CA GLU A 139 -17.53 1.56 1.96
C GLU A 139 -18.10 1.15 0.60
N MET A 140 -17.24 1.00 -0.41
CA MET A 140 -17.65 0.75 -1.79
C MET A 140 -17.06 -0.55 -2.33
N GLY A 141 -17.83 -1.28 -3.14
CA GLY A 141 -17.33 -2.45 -3.86
C GLY A 141 -16.26 -2.09 -4.90
N ALA A 142 -15.40 -3.05 -5.21
CA ALA A 142 -14.31 -2.89 -6.17
C ALA A 142 -14.80 -2.51 -7.58
N ASP A 143 -15.96 -3.05 -8.00
CA ASP A 143 -16.64 -2.76 -9.25
C ASP A 143 -17.05 -1.27 -9.37
N GLN A 144 -17.57 -0.69 -8.27
CA GLN A 144 -17.97 0.71 -8.22
C GLN A 144 -16.75 1.64 -8.30
N LEU A 145 -15.65 1.29 -7.63
CA LEU A 145 -14.40 2.04 -7.71
C LEU A 145 -13.79 1.96 -9.11
N ALA A 146 -13.71 0.76 -9.69
CA ALA A 146 -13.22 0.55 -11.06
C ALA A 146 -14.04 1.34 -12.09
N THR A 147 -15.36 1.33 -11.95
CA THR A 147 -16.26 2.11 -12.82
C THR A 147 -15.93 3.61 -12.75
N ARG A 148 -15.73 4.15 -11.54
CA ARG A 148 -15.35 5.56 -11.37
C ARG A 148 -14.00 5.89 -12.01
N MET A 149 -13.02 5.00 -11.88
CA MET A 149 -11.71 5.15 -12.51
C MET A 149 -11.83 5.17 -14.05
N ILE A 150 -12.59 4.23 -14.64
CA ILE A 150 -12.80 4.18 -16.09
C ILE A 150 -13.52 5.43 -16.59
N CYS A 151 -14.60 5.85 -15.93
CA CYS A 151 -15.33 7.08 -16.30
C CYS A 151 -14.43 8.31 -16.23
N SER A 152 -13.59 8.41 -15.19
CA SER A 152 -12.64 9.51 -15.03
C SER A 152 -11.56 9.51 -16.11
N SER A 153 -10.97 8.36 -16.43
CA SER A 153 -9.93 8.25 -17.45
C SER A 153 -10.46 8.40 -18.88
N GLY A 154 -11.68 7.95 -19.15
CA GLY A 154 -12.31 8.01 -20.48
C GLY A 154 -13.07 9.30 -20.74
N ASN A 155 -13.23 10.16 -19.72
CA ASN A 155 -14.11 11.33 -19.77
C ASN A 155 -15.53 10.95 -20.24
N VAL A 156 -16.09 9.95 -19.55
CA VAL A 156 -17.39 9.34 -19.82
C VAL A 156 -18.35 9.68 -18.69
N ASP A 157 -19.56 10.13 -19.03
CA ASP A 157 -20.59 10.43 -18.03
C ASP A 157 -21.04 9.15 -17.30
N SER A 158 -20.76 9.11 -15.99
CA SER A 158 -21.14 8.00 -15.11
C SER A 158 -22.65 7.76 -15.00
N ASN A 159 -23.47 8.80 -15.20
CA ASN A 159 -24.93 8.63 -15.21
C ASN A 159 -25.36 7.86 -16.45
N ARG A 160 -24.80 8.19 -17.63
CA ARG A 160 -25.15 7.49 -18.88
C ARG A 160 -24.76 6.02 -18.85
N LEU A 161 -23.62 5.70 -18.25
CA LEU A 161 -23.20 4.32 -18.01
C LEU A 161 -24.21 3.61 -17.10
N ARG A 162 -24.63 4.26 -16.01
CA ARG A 162 -25.61 3.70 -15.05
C ARG A 162 -27.01 3.53 -15.64
N THR A 163 -27.44 4.43 -16.51
CA THR A 163 -28.77 4.40 -17.14
C THR A 163 -28.81 3.60 -18.45
N GLY A 164 -27.66 3.09 -18.92
CA GLY A 164 -27.56 2.35 -20.18
C GLY A 164 -27.77 3.23 -21.44
N THR A 165 -27.59 4.54 -21.33
CA THR A 165 -27.82 5.50 -22.43
C THR A 165 -26.51 5.96 -23.06
N MET A 166 -25.52 5.06 -23.16
CA MET A 166 -24.21 5.33 -23.74
C MET A 166 -24.30 5.48 -25.26
N THR A 167 -23.67 6.51 -25.81
CA THR A 167 -23.50 6.64 -27.27
C THR A 167 -22.38 5.72 -27.78
N GLU A 168 -22.27 5.53 -29.09
CA GLU A 168 -21.14 4.79 -29.68
C GLU A 168 -19.78 5.45 -29.35
N GLU A 169 -19.72 6.79 -29.32
CA GLU A 169 -18.52 7.52 -28.94
C GLU A 169 -18.15 7.28 -27.47
N ASP A 170 -19.14 7.29 -26.59
CA ASP A 170 -18.98 6.99 -25.17
C ASP A 170 -18.40 5.58 -24.98
N TRP A 171 -18.93 4.58 -25.72
CA TRP A 171 -18.40 3.21 -25.70
C TRP A 171 -16.96 3.13 -26.18
N ASN A 172 -16.60 3.84 -27.24
CA ASN A 172 -15.22 3.88 -27.73
C ASN A 172 -14.25 4.43 -26.66
N ARG A 173 -14.59 5.57 -26.05
CA ARG A 173 -13.80 6.17 -24.96
C ARG A 173 -13.70 5.23 -23.75
N PHE A 174 -14.79 4.56 -23.40
CA PHE A 174 -14.82 3.58 -22.32
C PHE A 174 -13.87 2.41 -22.59
N THR A 175 -13.93 1.80 -23.78
CA THR A 175 -13.05 0.69 -24.18
C THR A 175 -11.57 1.08 -24.14
N ILE A 176 -11.22 2.27 -24.61
CA ILE A 176 -9.84 2.79 -24.55
C ILE A 176 -9.39 2.94 -23.08
N ALA A 177 -10.25 3.49 -22.22
CA ALA A 177 -9.95 3.66 -20.80
C ALA A 177 -9.78 2.32 -20.07
N VAL A 178 -10.64 1.33 -20.36
CA VAL A 178 -10.49 -0.05 -19.85
C VAL A 178 -9.14 -0.63 -20.26
N GLY A 179 -8.77 -0.51 -21.53
CA GLY A 179 -7.48 -0.99 -22.03
C GLY A 179 -6.29 -0.31 -21.38
N LYS A 180 -6.40 0.97 -21.02
CA LYS A 180 -5.35 1.69 -20.28
C LYS A 180 -5.25 1.19 -18.84
N LEU A 181 -6.38 1.06 -18.15
CA LEU A 181 -6.43 0.67 -16.75
C LEU A 181 -6.00 -0.78 -16.54
N SER A 182 -6.31 -1.69 -17.49
CA SER A 182 -5.93 -3.11 -17.40
C SER A 182 -4.42 -3.36 -17.44
N ARG A 183 -3.62 -2.38 -17.88
CA ARG A 183 -2.15 -2.45 -17.88
C ARG A 183 -1.51 -1.88 -16.61
N THR A 184 -2.31 -1.34 -15.70
CA THR A 184 -1.83 -0.74 -14.44
C THR A 184 -1.66 -1.79 -13.35
N LYS A 185 -0.84 -1.47 -12.34
CA LYS A 185 -0.63 -2.31 -11.15
C LYS A 185 -1.49 -1.84 -9.98
N ILE A 186 -2.79 -1.72 -10.19
CA ILE A 186 -3.76 -1.36 -9.15
C ILE A 186 -4.40 -2.64 -8.61
N PHE A 187 -4.35 -2.83 -7.30
CA PHE A 187 -4.97 -3.94 -6.59
C PHE A 187 -6.01 -3.38 -5.62
N ILE A 188 -7.22 -3.97 -5.61
CA ILE A 188 -8.33 -3.51 -4.77
C ILE A 188 -8.73 -4.64 -3.84
N ASP A 189 -8.87 -4.32 -2.55
CA ASP A 189 -9.45 -5.17 -1.53
C ASP A 189 -10.67 -4.44 -0.95
N ASP A 190 -11.86 -5.02 -1.14
CA ASP A 190 -13.14 -4.52 -0.63
C ASP A 190 -13.71 -5.36 0.52
N THR A 191 -12.85 -6.13 1.21
CA THR A 191 -13.23 -6.95 2.36
C THR A 191 -13.78 -6.08 3.50
N PRO A 192 -15.05 -6.25 3.91
CA PRO A 192 -15.63 -5.49 5.00
C PRO A 192 -14.94 -5.78 6.33
N GLY A 193 -14.64 -4.74 7.11
CA GLY A 193 -14.18 -4.91 8.50
C GLY A 193 -12.74 -5.41 8.65
N ILE A 194 -11.86 -5.19 7.65
CA ILE A 194 -10.42 -5.44 7.78
C ILE A 194 -9.86 -4.82 9.07
N ARG A 195 -9.06 -5.60 9.78
CA ARG A 195 -8.31 -5.15 10.97
C ARG A 195 -6.85 -4.92 10.60
N ILE A 196 -6.29 -3.87 11.16
CA ILE A 196 -4.84 -3.67 11.19
C ILE A 196 -4.35 -4.45 12.41
N ASN A 197 -3.76 -5.63 12.18
CA ASN A 197 -3.18 -6.45 13.25
C ASN A 197 -1.84 -5.87 13.72
#